data_AF-A0A1I8B5J7-F1
#
_entry.id   AF-A0A1I8B5J7-F1
#
_cell.length_a   1.000
_cell.length_b   1.000
_cell.length_c   1.000
_cell.angle_alpha   90.00
_cell.angle_beta   90.00
_cell.angle_gamma   90.00
#
_symmetry.space_group_name_H-M   'P 1'
#
loop_
_entity.id
_entity.type
_entity.pdbx_description
1 polymer ?
#
loop_
_entity_poly.entity_id
_entity_poly.type
_entity_poly.pdbx_seq_one_letter_code
_entity_poly.pdbx_strand_id
1 'polypeptide(L)'
;MLYYVVSLLSQIYCDGPILQAVQDARLFSDSKYFVDMPLKQDPVTTLRAFYELGDQSKDVEMLSSFVSAHFDVPGQELQETYPEDWVPFPNSFTNIDDYQLRRWALHLHRIWRDLCRRVKDDVRLHQERFSLLYVPHPFVIPGGRFREFYYWDSFWILKGLLFSEMYDTAKGTILNLIYMVENHGFVPNGGRVYYLSRSQPPLLTPMVYEYFLATGDVDFVQQVLPALEKEQTFWNLNRARSFLDPETKEELFQYYQYRAAMKFPRPESYREDMEMVKGLNTDEEREQMWSNLASAAETGWDFSTRWFAQEGPSMHDFKSIRTLSIVPVDLNAFMCINMRILASFYEIFGKNYFFLIL
;
A
#
# COMPACT_ATOMS: atom_id res chain seq x y z
N MET A 1 2.22 -6.76 20.68
CA MET A 1 3.41 -7.33 20.01
C MET A 1 3.66 -6.67 18.65
N LEU A 2 2.68 -6.61 17.75
CA LEU A 2 2.83 -5.98 16.42
C LEU A 2 3.25 -4.50 16.46
N TYR A 3 2.64 -3.68 17.33
CA TYR A 3 3.03 -2.27 17.49
C TYR A 3 4.50 -2.06 17.91
N TYR A 4 5.03 -2.93 18.78
CA TYR A 4 6.42 -2.85 19.22
C TYR A 4 7.38 -3.20 18.07
N VAL A 5 7.06 -4.25 17.30
CA VAL A 5 7.81 -4.65 16.12
C VAL A 5 7.85 -3.54 15.07
N VAL A 6 6.69 -2.93 14.77
CA VAL A 6 6.59 -1.81 13.82
C VAL A 6 7.41 -0.60 14.29
N SER A 7 7.39 -0.30 15.59
CA SER A 7 8.17 0.82 16.16
C SER A 7 9.68 0.62 16.03
N LEU A 8 10.20 -0.60 16.23
CA LEU A 8 11.61 -0.90 16.04
C LEU A 8 12.01 -0.89 14.56
N LEU A 9 11.18 -1.47 13.70
CA LEU A 9 11.41 -1.43 12.25
C LEU A 9 11.40 -0.01 11.71
N SER A 10 10.59 0.91 12.26
CA SER A 10 10.60 2.33 11.91
C SER A 10 11.98 2.96 12.11
N GLN A 11 12.67 2.64 13.21
CA GLN A 11 14.01 3.14 13.50
C GLN A 11 15.10 2.62 12.54
N ILE A 12 14.78 1.67 11.66
CA ILE A 12 15.71 1.16 10.65
C ILE A 12 15.27 1.59 9.25
N TYR A 13 13.99 1.42 8.95
CA TYR A 13 13.45 1.53 7.60
C TYR A 13 12.62 2.78 7.35
N CYS A 14 12.32 3.60 8.36
CA CYS A 14 11.47 4.78 8.20
C CYS A 14 12.19 6.10 8.50
N ASP A 15 12.67 6.26 9.73
CA ASP A 15 13.11 7.57 10.24
C ASP A 15 14.37 7.53 11.10
N GLY A 16 15.02 6.36 11.19
CA GLY A 16 16.21 6.22 12.03
C GLY A 16 17.55 6.33 11.30
N PRO A 17 18.65 6.19 12.06
CA PRO A 17 19.97 6.64 11.64
C PRO A 17 20.61 5.76 10.58
N ILE A 18 20.25 4.47 10.50
CA ILE A 18 20.77 3.56 9.46
C ILE A 18 20.26 3.99 8.09
N LEU A 19 18.95 4.25 7.96
CA LEU A 19 18.36 4.74 6.72
C LEU A 19 19.05 6.02 6.27
N GLN A 20 19.17 7.00 7.17
CA GLN A 20 19.80 8.27 6.86
C GLN A 20 21.23 8.08 6.34
N ALA A 21 22.08 7.33 7.07
CA ALA A 21 23.46 7.11 6.68
C ALA A 21 23.58 6.44 5.31
N VAL A 22 22.78 5.39 5.06
CA VAL A 22 22.81 4.64 3.79
C VAL A 22 22.35 5.51 2.62
N GLN A 23 21.30 6.33 2.81
CA GLN A 23 20.77 7.20 1.77
C GLN A 23 21.71 8.37 1.49
N ASP A 24 22.23 9.03 2.51
CA ASP A 24 23.15 10.17 2.38
C ASP A 24 24.48 9.74 1.71
N ALA A 25 24.98 8.54 2.02
CA ALA A 25 26.16 7.96 1.39
C ALA A 25 25.91 7.46 -0.05
N ARG A 26 24.66 7.45 -0.52
CA ARG A 26 24.26 6.94 -1.85
C ARG A 26 24.78 5.54 -2.14
N LEU A 27 24.78 4.65 -1.15
CA LEU A 27 25.32 3.27 -1.30
C LEU A 27 24.64 2.50 -2.43
N PHE A 28 23.37 2.76 -2.68
CA PHE A 28 22.59 2.16 -3.76
C PHE A 28 21.99 3.22 -4.66
N SER A 29 21.92 2.95 -5.97
CA SER A 29 21.40 3.86 -6.99
C SER A 29 19.92 4.22 -6.81
N ASP A 30 19.15 3.34 -6.16
CA ASP A 30 17.72 3.48 -5.92
C ASP A 30 17.44 3.54 -4.42
N SER A 31 16.72 4.57 -3.97
CA SER A 31 16.36 4.77 -2.56
C SER A 31 15.55 3.59 -2.00
N LYS A 32 14.76 2.88 -2.83
CA LYS A 32 13.97 1.72 -2.38
C LYS A 32 14.84 0.48 -2.11
N TYR A 33 16.04 0.38 -2.69
CA TYR A 33 16.85 -0.83 -2.58
C TYR A 33 17.14 -1.19 -1.12
N PHE A 34 17.61 -0.21 -0.33
CA PHE A 34 17.94 -0.44 1.08
C PHE A 34 16.72 -0.79 1.93
N VAL A 35 15.60 -0.08 1.74
CA VAL A 35 14.41 -0.30 2.56
C VAL A 35 13.70 -1.63 2.27
N ASP A 36 14.05 -2.31 1.19
CA ASP A 36 13.62 -3.67 0.87
C ASP A 36 14.59 -4.75 1.40
N MET A 37 15.75 -4.40 1.96
CA MET A 37 16.74 -5.37 2.44
C MET A 37 16.29 -5.99 3.77
N PRO A 38 16.13 -7.32 3.88
CA PRO A 38 15.87 -7.97 5.16
C PRO A 38 17.03 -7.86 6.14
N LEU A 39 16.75 -7.88 7.44
CA LEU A 39 17.76 -8.02 8.48
C LEU A 39 18.19 -9.48 8.62
N LYS A 40 19.50 -9.71 8.75
CA LYS A 40 20.04 -11.04 9.09
C LYS A 40 19.81 -11.41 10.56
N GLN A 41 19.61 -10.40 11.41
CA GLN A 41 19.46 -10.54 12.86
C GLN A 41 18.31 -9.64 13.35
N ASP A 42 17.99 -9.71 14.64
CA ASP A 42 16.94 -8.87 15.21
C ASP A 42 17.29 -7.36 15.12
N PRO A 43 16.28 -6.47 15.10
CA PRO A 43 16.49 -5.04 14.91
C PRO A 43 17.27 -4.39 16.07
N VAL A 44 17.17 -4.89 17.30
CA VAL A 44 17.88 -4.33 18.45
C VAL A 44 19.38 -4.59 18.34
N THR A 45 19.76 -5.80 17.95
CA THR A 45 21.17 -6.16 17.71
C THR A 45 21.74 -5.36 16.53
N THR A 46 20.99 -5.21 15.44
CA THR A 46 21.42 -4.43 14.28
C THR A 46 21.61 -2.94 14.61
N LEU A 47 20.66 -2.32 15.31
CA LEU A 47 20.78 -0.92 15.76
C LEU A 47 21.98 -0.71 16.69
N ARG A 48 22.19 -1.64 17.63
CA ARG A 48 23.34 -1.57 18.55
C ARG A 48 24.67 -1.63 17.80
N ALA A 49 24.81 -2.57 16.86
CA ALA A 49 26.01 -2.68 16.04
C ALA A 49 26.25 -1.40 15.21
N PHE A 50 25.20 -0.76 14.73
CA PHE A 50 25.32 0.53 14.04
C PHE A 50 25.80 1.64 14.98
N TYR A 51 25.26 1.73 16.20
CA TYR A 51 25.71 2.72 17.17
C TYR A 51 27.16 2.47 17.64
N GLU A 52 27.58 1.21 17.73
CA GLU A 52 28.97 0.84 18.03
C GLU A 52 29.94 1.22 16.90
N LEU A 53 29.48 1.27 15.65
CA LEU A 53 30.26 1.78 14.51
C LEU A 53 30.58 3.28 14.67
N GLY A 54 29.72 4.04 15.36
CA GLY A 54 29.94 5.45 15.68
C GLY A 54 30.25 6.29 14.44
N ASP A 55 31.31 7.11 14.52
CA ASP A 55 31.74 7.98 13.42
C ASP A 55 32.25 7.22 12.18
N GLN A 56 32.61 5.93 12.31
CA GLN A 56 33.02 5.12 11.17
C GLN A 56 31.85 4.90 10.18
N SER A 57 30.60 5.10 10.59
CA SER A 57 29.43 5.04 9.72
C SER A 57 29.43 6.11 8.61
N LYS A 58 30.25 7.16 8.74
CA LYS A 58 30.45 8.19 7.71
C LYS A 58 31.40 7.76 6.60
N ASP A 59 32.22 6.74 6.84
CA ASP A 59 33.08 6.15 5.82
C ASP A 59 32.29 5.14 4.97
N VAL A 60 32.35 5.31 3.66
CA VAL A 60 31.53 4.54 2.71
C VAL A 60 31.89 3.05 2.71
N GLU A 61 33.18 2.71 2.87
CA GLU A 61 33.63 1.31 2.88
C GLU A 61 33.21 0.60 4.17
N MET A 62 33.33 1.30 5.31
CA MET A 62 32.89 0.79 6.61
C MET A 62 31.37 0.63 6.66
N LEU A 63 30.60 1.60 6.17
CA LEU A 63 29.15 1.53 6.10
C LEU A 63 28.68 0.41 5.16
N SER A 64 29.32 0.26 3.99
CA SER A 64 29.04 -0.83 3.06
C SER A 64 29.31 -2.21 3.67
N SER A 65 30.40 -2.33 4.44
CA SER A 65 30.74 -3.55 5.18
C SER A 65 29.72 -3.85 6.26
N PHE A 66 29.25 -2.83 7.00
CA PHE A 66 28.17 -2.96 7.98
C PHE A 66 26.87 -3.45 7.31
N VAL A 67 26.44 -2.80 6.22
CA VAL A 67 25.22 -3.19 5.50
C VAL A 67 25.33 -4.64 5.01
N SER A 68 26.47 -5.02 4.42
CA SER A 68 26.71 -6.38 3.95
C SER A 68 26.72 -7.44 5.07
N ALA A 69 27.16 -7.06 6.27
CA ALA A 69 27.19 -7.95 7.43
C ALA A 69 25.81 -8.14 8.08
N HIS A 70 24.94 -7.11 8.06
CA HIS A 70 23.68 -7.09 8.80
C HIS A 70 22.41 -7.23 7.96
N PHE A 71 22.49 -7.04 6.64
CA PHE A 71 21.33 -7.06 5.74
C PHE A 71 21.50 -8.06 4.59
N ASP A 72 20.42 -8.76 4.25
CA ASP A 72 20.34 -9.60 3.06
C ASP A 72 19.92 -8.79 1.82
N VAL A 73 20.15 -9.36 0.64
CA VAL A 73 19.73 -8.72 -0.61
C VAL A 73 18.20 -8.73 -0.73
N PRO A 74 17.58 -7.69 -1.33
CA PRO A 74 16.13 -7.63 -1.50
C PRO A 74 15.58 -8.76 -2.37
N GLY A 75 14.34 -9.18 -2.10
CA GLY A 75 13.57 -10.12 -2.91
C GLY A 75 13.68 -11.59 -2.52
N GLN A 76 14.34 -11.88 -1.39
CA GLN A 76 14.39 -13.24 -0.85
C GLN A 76 13.18 -13.59 0.01
N GLU A 77 12.30 -12.63 0.30
CA GLU A 77 11.14 -12.82 1.18
C GLU A 77 9.98 -13.57 0.51
N LEU A 78 9.96 -13.59 -0.83
CA LEU A 78 8.92 -14.23 -1.63
C LEU A 78 9.39 -15.59 -2.16
N GLN A 79 8.45 -16.51 -2.32
CA GLN A 79 8.63 -17.75 -3.06
C GLN A 79 7.70 -17.78 -4.27
N GLU A 80 8.19 -18.33 -5.37
CA GLU A 80 7.35 -18.62 -6.54
C GLU A 80 6.34 -19.70 -6.17
N THR A 81 5.10 -19.51 -6.62
CA THR A 81 4.02 -20.47 -6.42
C THR A 81 3.10 -20.43 -7.63
N TYR A 82 2.41 -21.54 -7.88
CA TYR A 82 1.48 -21.64 -9.00
C TYR A 82 0.06 -21.72 -8.46
N PRO A 83 -0.86 -20.86 -8.95
CA PRO A 83 -2.26 -20.90 -8.53
C PRO A 83 -2.92 -22.21 -8.98
N GLU A 84 -3.59 -22.90 -8.06
CA GLU A 84 -4.20 -24.22 -8.30
C GLU A 84 -5.39 -24.16 -9.27
N ASP A 85 -6.10 -23.02 -9.27
CA ASP A 85 -7.27 -22.74 -10.11
C ASP A 85 -6.90 -22.20 -11.50
N TRP A 86 -5.61 -22.10 -11.85
CA TRP A 86 -5.18 -21.66 -13.17
C TRP A 86 -5.27 -22.80 -14.18
N VAL A 87 -5.95 -22.56 -15.29
CA VAL A 87 -6.07 -23.50 -16.42
C VAL A 87 -5.63 -22.83 -17.73
N PRO A 88 -4.92 -23.51 -18.65
CA PRO A 88 -4.37 -22.86 -19.84
C PRO A 88 -5.40 -22.19 -20.77
N PHE A 89 -6.65 -22.67 -20.76
CA PHE A 89 -7.73 -22.18 -21.63
C PHE A 89 -9.03 -22.07 -20.83
N PRO A 90 -9.24 -20.97 -20.09
CA PRO A 90 -10.48 -20.74 -19.36
C PRO A 90 -11.67 -20.57 -20.33
N ASN A 91 -12.86 -20.99 -19.92
CA ASN A 91 -14.03 -20.99 -20.81
C ASN A 91 -14.47 -19.57 -21.17
N SER A 92 -14.38 -18.62 -20.24
CA SER A 92 -14.66 -17.20 -20.46
C SER A 92 -13.97 -16.59 -21.69
N PHE A 93 -12.81 -17.10 -22.10
CA PHE A 93 -12.05 -16.59 -23.25
C PHE A 93 -12.70 -16.97 -24.59
N THR A 94 -13.62 -17.95 -24.62
CA THR A 94 -14.41 -18.25 -25.83
C THR A 94 -15.34 -17.10 -26.20
N ASN A 95 -15.66 -16.21 -25.26
CA ASN A 95 -16.49 -15.04 -25.48
C ASN A 95 -15.75 -13.90 -26.23
N ILE A 96 -14.44 -14.03 -26.45
CA ILE A 96 -13.66 -13.07 -27.24
C ILE A 96 -13.69 -13.52 -28.70
N ASP A 97 -14.60 -12.98 -29.51
CA ASP A 97 -14.81 -13.43 -30.90
C ASP A 97 -13.55 -13.27 -31.78
N ASP A 98 -12.83 -12.15 -31.64
CA ASP A 98 -11.63 -11.89 -32.43
C ASP A 98 -10.48 -12.81 -32.01
N TYR A 99 -9.98 -13.59 -32.97
CA TYR A 99 -8.91 -14.57 -32.73
C TYR A 99 -7.60 -13.93 -32.24
N GLN A 100 -7.22 -12.75 -32.77
CA GLN A 100 -5.97 -12.09 -32.37
C GLN A 100 -6.09 -11.54 -30.95
N LEU A 101 -7.23 -10.93 -30.61
CA LEU A 101 -7.49 -10.47 -29.24
C LEU A 101 -7.58 -11.63 -28.26
N ARG A 102 -8.21 -12.76 -28.64
CA ARG A 102 -8.26 -13.96 -27.80
C ARG A 102 -6.86 -14.52 -27.55
N ARG A 103 -6.03 -14.61 -28.58
CA ARG A 103 -4.64 -15.06 -28.46
C ARG A 103 -3.80 -14.14 -27.58
N TRP A 104 -3.96 -12.83 -27.73
CA TRP A 104 -3.30 -11.84 -26.86
C TRP A 104 -3.77 -11.96 -25.42
N ALA A 105 -5.07 -12.11 -25.18
CA ALA A 105 -5.63 -12.28 -23.85
C ALA A 105 -5.11 -13.57 -23.19
N LEU A 106 -5.00 -14.68 -23.91
CA LEU A 106 -4.40 -15.92 -23.39
C LEU A 106 -2.92 -15.74 -23.02
N HIS A 107 -2.19 -14.85 -23.71
CA HIS A 107 -0.84 -14.48 -23.32
C HIS A 107 -0.82 -13.70 -22.00
N LEU A 108 -1.75 -12.76 -21.81
CA LEU A 108 -1.93 -12.05 -20.52
C LEU A 108 -2.32 -13.02 -19.39
N HIS A 109 -3.23 -13.97 -19.66
CA HIS A 109 -3.67 -14.95 -18.68
C HIS A 109 -2.51 -15.79 -18.10
N ARG A 110 -1.49 -16.08 -18.92
CA ARG A 110 -0.27 -16.76 -18.46
C ARG A 110 0.54 -15.92 -17.46
N ILE A 111 0.47 -14.59 -17.53
CA ILE A 111 1.20 -13.70 -16.63
C ILE A 111 0.74 -13.89 -15.18
N TRP A 112 -0.56 -14.15 -14.94
CA TRP A 112 -1.08 -14.41 -13.58
C TRP A 112 -0.36 -15.57 -12.90
N ARG A 113 -0.11 -16.65 -13.66
CA ARG A 113 0.67 -17.80 -13.19
C ARG A 113 2.13 -17.43 -12.94
N ASP A 114 2.76 -16.74 -13.89
CA ASP A 114 4.20 -16.46 -13.85
C ASP A 114 4.57 -15.41 -12.78
N LEU A 115 3.65 -14.52 -12.41
CA LEU A 115 3.80 -13.50 -11.38
C LEU A 115 3.16 -13.86 -10.02
N CYS A 116 2.61 -15.07 -9.86
CA CYS A 116 2.07 -15.48 -8.56
C CYS A 116 3.21 -15.77 -7.57
N ARG A 117 3.08 -15.21 -6.37
CA ARG A 117 4.06 -15.31 -5.29
C ARG A 117 3.37 -15.62 -3.98
N ARG A 118 4.10 -16.25 -3.07
CA ARG A 118 3.70 -16.41 -1.67
C ARG A 118 4.75 -15.78 -0.78
N VAL A 119 4.34 -15.14 0.31
CA VAL A 119 5.28 -14.72 1.35
C VAL A 119 5.80 -15.96 2.07
N LYS A 120 7.13 -16.07 2.25
CA LYS A 120 7.72 -17.19 2.99
C LYS A 120 7.27 -17.18 4.45
N ASP A 121 7.12 -18.36 5.05
CA ASP A 121 6.79 -18.52 6.48
C ASP A 121 7.82 -17.84 7.40
N ASP A 122 9.06 -17.68 6.95
CA ASP A 122 10.11 -16.97 7.68
C ASP A 122 9.71 -15.51 8.01
N VAL A 123 9.01 -14.84 7.07
CA VAL A 123 8.49 -13.48 7.30
C VAL A 123 7.40 -13.49 8.37
N ARG A 124 6.57 -14.53 8.44
CA ARG A 124 5.54 -14.69 9.47
C ARG A 124 6.16 -14.92 10.85
N LEU A 125 7.18 -15.78 10.92
CA LEU A 125 7.83 -16.20 12.16
C LEU A 125 8.76 -15.12 12.71
N HIS A 126 9.35 -14.30 11.82
CA HIS A 126 10.36 -13.30 12.13
C HIS A 126 10.04 -11.93 11.50
N GLN A 127 8.78 -11.49 11.58
CA GLN A 127 8.30 -10.21 11.00
C GLN A 127 9.17 -9.01 11.39
N GLU A 128 9.84 -9.05 12.56
CA GLU A 128 10.78 -8.03 13.03
C GLU A 128 12.05 -7.86 12.20
N ARG A 129 12.30 -8.75 11.23
CA ARG A 129 13.47 -8.70 10.35
C ARG A 129 13.14 -8.22 8.94
N PHE A 130 11.87 -8.03 8.62
CA PHE A 130 11.44 -7.74 7.26
C PHE A 130 10.66 -6.44 7.22
N SER A 131 11.01 -5.58 6.25
CA SER A 131 10.11 -4.50 5.88
C SER A 131 8.87 -5.03 5.17
N LEU A 132 8.93 -6.19 4.48
CA LEU A 132 7.76 -6.85 3.88
C LEU A 132 6.79 -7.31 4.98
N LEU A 133 5.52 -6.92 4.86
CA LEU A 133 4.44 -7.35 5.73
C LEU A 133 3.94 -8.73 5.28
N TYR A 134 3.85 -9.66 6.22
CA TYR A 134 3.31 -10.98 5.95
C TYR A 134 1.83 -10.94 5.53
N VAL A 135 1.47 -11.78 4.56
CA VAL A 135 0.08 -12.10 4.20
C VAL A 135 -0.09 -13.61 4.00
N PRO A 136 -1.26 -14.19 4.37
CA PRO A 136 -1.43 -15.64 4.44
C PRO A 136 -1.61 -16.36 3.10
N HIS A 137 -2.15 -15.69 2.08
CA HIS A 137 -2.48 -16.29 0.79
C HIS A 137 -1.47 -15.91 -0.29
N PRO A 138 -1.29 -16.75 -1.33
CA PRO A 138 -0.64 -16.34 -2.57
C PRO A 138 -1.30 -15.09 -3.17
N PHE A 139 -0.52 -14.30 -3.90
CA PHE A 139 -1.01 -13.13 -4.62
C PHE A 139 -0.17 -12.90 -5.88
N VAL A 140 -0.71 -12.14 -6.82
CA VAL A 140 0.00 -11.74 -8.04
C VAL A 140 0.68 -10.39 -7.80
N ILE A 141 1.98 -10.29 -8.05
CA ILE A 141 2.71 -9.02 -7.98
C ILE A 141 2.56 -8.22 -9.30
N PRO A 142 2.68 -6.88 -9.28
CA PRO A 142 2.72 -6.08 -10.51
C PRO A 142 3.92 -6.43 -11.42
N GLY A 143 5.05 -6.84 -10.84
CA GLY A 143 6.25 -7.29 -11.53
C GLY A 143 7.45 -6.34 -11.43
N GLY A 144 8.65 -6.85 -11.77
CA GLY A 144 9.88 -6.07 -11.78
C GLY A 144 10.37 -5.64 -10.38
N ARG A 145 10.44 -4.32 -10.15
CA ARG A 145 10.85 -3.71 -8.87
C ARG A 145 9.79 -3.87 -7.78
N PHE A 146 8.53 -4.05 -8.15
CA PHE A 146 7.40 -4.16 -7.24
C PHE A 146 7.23 -5.60 -6.76
N ARG A 147 7.67 -5.86 -5.52
CA ARG A 147 7.79 -7.20 -4.92
C ARG A 147 6.91 -7.34 -3.69
N GLU A 148 5.84 -6.56 -3.65
CA GLU A 148 4.80 -6.57 -2.63
C GLU A 148 3.45 -6.41 -3.33
N PHE A 149 2.36 -6.69 -2.61
CA PHE A 149 1.05 -6.26 -3.10
C PHE A 149 0.99 -4.73 -3.08
N TYR A 150 0.25 -4.17 -4.03
CA TYR A 150 -0.18 -2.76 -4.05
C TYR A 150 -1.69 -2.71 -4.04
N TYR A 151 -2.27 -1.82 -3.23
CA TYR A 151 -3.69 -1.89 -2.90
C TYR A 151 -4.58 -1.71 -4.13
N TRP A 152 -4.51 -0.58 -4.83
CA TRP A 152 -5.44 -0.31 -5.92
C TRP A 152 -5.13 -1.15 -7.18
N ASP A 153 -3.87 -1.53 -7.41
CA ASP A 153 -3.43 -2.45 -8.47
C ASP A 153 -4.12 -3.82 -8.32
N SER A 154 -4.30 -4.27 -7.07
CA SER A 154 -4.95 -5.53 -6.76
C SER A 154 -6.40 -5.60 -7.24
N PHE A 155 -7.08 -4.45 -7.40
CA PHE A 155 -8.44 -4.43 -7.96
C PHE A 155 -8.42 -4.82 -9.44
N TRP A 156 -7.52 -4.25 -10.22
CA TRP A 156 -7.39 -4.53 -11.65
C TRP A 156 -6.91 -5.95 -11.91
N ILE A 157 -5.98 -6.44 -11.08
CA ILE A 157 -5.57 -7.85 -11.06
C ILE A 157 -6.78 -8.73 -10.77
N LEU A 158 -7.56 -8.44 -9.73
CA LEU A 158 -8.75 -9.20 -9.37
C LEU A 158 -9.76 -9.27 -10.51
N LYS A 159 -10.04 -8.16 -11.21
CA LYS A 159 -10.91 -8.16 -12.40
C LYS A 159 -10.38 -9.13 -13.48
N GLY A 160 -9.06 -9.15 -13.69
CA GLY A 160 -8.40 -10.09 -14.61
C GLY A 160 -8.48 -11.56 -14.16
N LEU A 161 -8.33 -11.81 -12.85
CA LEU A 161 -8.45 -13.13 -12.24
C LEU A 161 -9.88 -13.68 -12.34
N LEU A 162 -10.90 -12.85 -12.06
CA LEU A 162 -12.30 -13.23 -12.19
C LEU A 162 -12.67 -13.56 -13.64
N PHE A 163 -12.20 -12.74 -14.60
CA PHE A 163 -12.35 -13.07 -16.02
C PHE A 163 -11.59 -14.35 -16.39
N SER A 164 -10.49 -14.64 -15.72
CA SER A 164 -9.71 -15.87 -15.89
C SER A 164 -10.28 -17.10 -15.20
N GLU A 165 -11.47 -16.99 -14.58
CA GLU A 165 -12.12 -18.06 -13.81
C GLU A 165 -11.26 -18.52 -12.60
N MET A 166 -10.32 -17.68 -12.16
CA MET A 166 -9.41 -17.94 -11.03
C MET A 166 -10.01 -17.39 -9.72
N TYR A 167 -11.14 -17.96 -9.32
CA TYR A 167 -11.93 -17.47 -8.19
C TYR A 167 -11.21 -17.66 -6.84
N ASP A 168 -10.49 -18.76 -6.64
CA ASP A 168 -9.77 -19.02 -5.39
C ASP A 168 -8.60 -18.06 -5.21
N THR A 169 -7.87 -17.79 -6.30
CA THR A 169 -6.79 -16.79 -6.31
C THR A 169 -7.34 -15.38 -6.08
N ALA A 170 -8.50 -15.04 -6.64
CA ALA A 170 -9.17 -13.76 -6.39
C ALA A 170 -9.61 -13.62 -4.91
N LYS A 171 -10.21 -14.67 -4.34
CA LYS A 171 -10.59 -14.73 -2.92
C LYS A 171 -9.38 -14.58 -1.99
N GLY A 172 -8.28 -15.28 -2.28
CA GLY A 172 -7.02 -15.16 -1.54
C GLY A 172 -6.44 -13.74 -1.60
N THR A 173 -6.53 -13.08 -2.75
CA THR A 173 -6.13 -11.66 -2.89
C THR A 173 -6.92 -10.76 -1.95
N ILE A 174 -8.26 -10.90 -1.91
CA ILE A 174 -9.11 -10.14 -0.97
C ILE A 174 -8.72 -10.44 0.48
N LEU A 175 -8.57 -11.72 0.83
CA LEU A 175 -8.24 -12.15 2.20
C LEU A 175 -6.90 -11.58 2.68
N ASN A 176 -5.92 -11.40 1.80
CA ASN A 176 -4.66 -10.72 2.14
C ASN A 176 -4.87 -9.25 2.49
N LEU A 177 -5.75 -8.53 1.79
CA LEU A 177 -6.07 -7.14 2.11
C LEU A 177 -6.93 -7.04 3.39
N ILE A 178 -7.85 -7.98 3.60
CA ILE A 178 -8.60 -8.11 4.86
C ILE A 178 -7.65 -8.31 6.04
N TYR A 179 -6.64 -9.18 5.88
CA TYR A 179 -5.60 -9.39 6.88
C TYR A 179 -4.86 -8.07 7.23
N MET A 180 -4.61 -7.20 6.25
CA MET A 180 -4.05 -5.87 6.52
C MET A 180 -4.99 -4.99 7.34
N VAL A 181 -6.28 -4.96 7.01
CA VAL A 181 -7.28 -4.19 7.78
C VAL A 181 -7.41 -4.72 9.21
N GLU A 182 -7.37 -6.03 9.40
CA GLU A 182 -7.44 -6.66 10.72
C GLU A 182 -6.23 -6.28 11.59
N ASN A 183 -5.02 -6.29 11.02
CA ASN A 183 -3.78 -6.06 11.77
C ASN A 183 -3.36 -4.59 11.88
N HIS A 184 -3.74 -3.74 10.91
CA HIS A 184 -3.29 -2.35 10.82
C HIS A 184 -4.43 -1.32 10.77
N GLY A 185 -5.68 -1.76 10.63
CA GLY A 185 -6.87 -0.90 10.62
C GLY A 185 -7.28 -0.39 9.23
N PHE A 186 -6.44 -0.58 8.22
CA PHE A 186 -6.67 -0.18 6.84
C PHE A 186 -5.74 -0.98 5.91
N VAL A 187 -5.98 -0.90 4.60
CA VAL A 187 -5.05 -1.46 3.62
C VAL A 187 -3.95 -0.43 3.32
N PRO A 188 -2.66 -0.70 3.59
CA PRO A 188 -1.57 0.22 3.25
C PRO A 188 -1.37 0.32 1.74
N ASN A 189 -0.67 1.37 1.28
CA ASN A 189 -0.32 1.57 -0.13
C ASN A 189 0.24 0.28 -0.78
N GLY A 190 1.15 -0.38 -0.07
CA GLY A 190 1.60 -1.72 -0.38
C GLY A 190 2.07 -2.46 0.86
N GLY A 191 2.48 -3.72 0.68
CA GLY A 191 2.84 -4.64 1.77
C GLY A 191 4.17 -4.38 2.46
N ARG A 192 4.51 -3.13 2.81
CA ARG A 192 5.79 -2.79 3.47
C ARG A 192 5.56 -1.90 4.69
N VAL A 193 6.41 -2.02 5.72
CA VAL A 193 6.32 -1.22 6.95
C VAL A 193 6.33 0.28 6.69
N TYR A 194 7.16 0.76 5.76
CA TYR A 194 7.22 2.18 5.40
C TYR A 194 5.99 2.69 4.61
N TYR A 195 5.07 1.79 4.24
CA TYR A 195 3.76 2.14 3.70
C TYR A 195 2.65 2.21 4.77
N LEU A 196 2.92 1.86 6.04
CA LEU A 196 1.93 1.94 7.13
C LEU A 196 1.55 3.37 7.53
N SER A 197 2.14 4.40 6.91
CA SER A 197 1.72 5.80 7.09
C SER A 197 0.60 6.24 6.15
N ARG A 198 0.27 5.45 5.12
CA ARG A 198 -0.67 5.85 4.06
C ARG A 198 -1.34 4.66 3.36
N SER A 199 -2.55 4.90 2.84
CA SER A 199 -3.30 3.91 2.07
C SER A 199 -3.06 4.08 0.56
N GLN A 200 -4.07 3.72 -0.23
CA GLN A 200 -4.22 3.96 -1.67
C GLN A 200 -5.72 4.09 -1.98
N PRO A 201 -6.15 4.34 -3.24
CA PRO A 201 -7.57 4.38 -3.58
C PRO A 201 -8.37 3.17 -3.03
N PRO A 202 -9.42 3.39 -2.22
CA PRO A 202 -10.03 2.34 -1.40
C PRO A 202 -10.97 1.45 -2.19
N LEU A 203 -10.42 0.37 -2.73
CA LEU A 203 -11.12 -0.55 -3.63
C LEU A 203 -11.44 -1.91 -3.02
N LEU A 204 -11.17 -2.17 -1.73
CA LEU A 204 -11.44 -3.45 -1.08
C LEU A 204 -12.93 -3.82 -1.09
N THR A 205 -13.81 -2.88 -0.74
CA THR A 205 -15.26 -3.08 -0.81
C THR A 205 -15.74 -3.43 -2.23
N PRO A 206 -15.33 -2.69 -3.29
CA PRO A 206 -15.55 -3.07 -4.68
C PRO A 206 -15.00 -4.44 -5.05
N MET A 207 -13.81 -4.84 -4.55
CA MET A 207 -13.26 -6.17 -4.80
C MET A 207 -14.18 -7.28 -4.27
N VAL A 208 -14.67 -7.14 -3.03
CA VAL A 208 -15.63 -8.10 -2.44
C VAL A 208 -16.92 -8.14 -3.25
N TYR A 209 -17.42 -6.98 -3.70
CA TYR A 209 -18.61 -6.90 -4.54
C TYR A 209 -18.45 -7.60 -5.89
N GLU A 210 -17.36 -7.35 -6.59
CA GLU A 210 -17.05 -8.00 -7.87
C GLU A 210 -16.90 -9.51 -7.73
N TYR A 211 -16.23 -9.96 -6.67
CA TYR A 211 -16.13 -11.39 -6.34
C TYR A 211 -17.50 -12.00 -6.05
N PHE A 212 -18.35 -11.32 -5.28
CA PHE A 212 -19.71 -11.77 -5.00
C PHE A 212 -20.56 -11.87 -6.27
N LEU A 213 -20.49 -10.89 -7.17
CA LEU A 213 -21.21 -10.94 -8.44
C LEU A 213 -20.77 -12.12 -9.32
N ALA A 214 -19.48 -12.47 -9.28
CA ALA A 214 -18.93 -13.56 -10.07
C ALA A 214 -19.26 -14.96 -9.50
N THR A 215 -19.37 -15.09 -8.17
CA THR A 215 -19.40 -16.39 -7.48
C THR A 215 -20.70 -16.69 -6.74
N GLY A 216 -21.45 -15.66 -6.33
CA GLY A 216 -22.60 -15.79 -5.43
C GLY A 216 -22.25 -16.22 -4.00
N ASP A 217 -20.97 -16.16 -3.61
CA ASP A 217 -20.48 -16.63 -2.31
C ASP A 217 -20.90 -15.69 -1.15
N VAL A 218 -22.13 -15.90 -0.67
CA VAL A 218 -22.75 -15.13 0.42
C VAL A 218 -22.00 -15.28 1.74
N ASP A 219 -21.56 -16.50 2.06
CA ASP A 219 -20.89 -16.81 3.33
C ASP A 219 -19.57 -16.03 3.44
N PHE A 220 -18.83 -15.93 2.34
CA PHE A 220 -17.62 -15.11 2.30
C PHE A 220 -17.90 -13.62 2.53
N VAL A 221 -18.95 -13.06 1.90
CA VAL A 221 -19.31 -11.65 2.12
C VAL A 221 -19.65 -11.41 3.59
N GLN A 222 -20.43 -12.30 4.21
CA GLN A 222 -20.77 -12.21 5.64
C GLN A 222 -19.54 -12.27 6.54
N GLN A 223 -18.57 -13.12 6.19
CA GLN A 223 -17.33 -13.28 6.94
C GLN A 223 -16.48 -11.99 6.91
N VAL A 224 -16.37 -11.33 5.75
CA VAL A 224 -15.46 -10.19 5.57
C VAL A 224 -16.10 -8.82 5.83
N LEU A 225 -17.43 -8.75 5.93
CA LEU A 225 -18.17 -7.50 6.13
C LEU A 225 -17.66 -6.64 7.31
N PRO A 226 -17.34 -7.20 8.50
CA PRO A 226 -16.81 -6.41 9.61
C PRO A 226 -15.47 -5.73 9.29
N ALA A 227 -14.61 -6.36 8.48
CA ALA A 227 -13.35 -5.76 8.05
C ALA A 227 -13.57 -4.64 7.04
N LEU A 228 -14.57 -4.73 6.15
CA LEU A 228 -14.93 -3.63 5.25
C LEU A 228 -15.41 -2.39 6.02
N GLU A 229 -16.24 -2.59 7.06
CA GLU A 229 -16.67 -1.51 7.96
C GLU A 229 -15.50 -0.91 8.73
N LYS A 230 -14.54 -1.75 9.17
CA LYS A 230 -13.32 -1.29 9.84
C LYS A 230 -12.49 -0.39 8.93
N GLU A 231 -12.33 -0.74 7.66
CA GLU A 231 -11.63 0.14 6.70
C GLU A 231 -12.41 1.43 6.44
N GLN A 232 -13.74 1.37 6.26
CA GLN A 232 -14.58 2.56 6.12
C GLN A 232 -14.42 3.50 7.34
N THR A 233 -14.31 2.93 8.55
CA THR A 233 -14.05 3.68 9.79
C THR A 233 -12.69 4.38 9.74
N PHE A 234 -11.65 3.72 9.22
CA PHE A 234 -10.36 4.39 9.00
C PHE A 234 -10.49 5.61 8.09
N TRP A 235 -11.19 5.51 6.96
CA TRP A 235 -11.39 6.64 6.04
C TRP A 235 -12.18 7.77 6.68
N ASN A 236 -13.25 7.45 7.42
CA ASN A 236 -14.05 8.43 8.14
C ASN A 236 -13.23 9.20 9.19
N LEU A 237 -12.42 8.49 9.98
CA LEU A 237 -11.63 9.10 11.05
C LEU A 237 -10.42 9.88 10.53
N ASN A 238 -9.75 9.38 9.48
CA ASN A 238 -8.43 9.87 9.10
C ASN A 238 -8.44 10.73 7.83
N ARG A 239 -9.47 10.64 6.98
CA ARG A 239 -9.50 11.26 5.65
C ARG A 239 -10.76 12.09 5.37
N ALA A 240 -11.81 11.95 6.17
CA ALA A 240 -12.99 12.80 6.05
C ALA A 240 -12.77 14.20 6.65
N ARG A 241 -13.36 15.21 6.02
CA ARG A 241 -13.31 16.61 6.40
C ARG A 241 -14.67 17.25 6.18
N SER A 242 -14.95 18.28 6.94
CA SER A 242 -16.21 19.03 6.87
C SER A 242 -15.99 20.33 6.11
N PHE A 243 -16.83 20.60 5.12
CA PHE A 243 -16.96 21.94 4.56
C PHE A 243 -17.93 22.72 5.44
N LEU A 244 -17.43 23.80 6.06
CA LEU A 244 -18.22 24.63 6.96
C LEU A 244 -18.69 25.89 6.23
N ASP A 245 -19.91 26.30 6.53
CA ASP A 245 -20.43 27.60 6.11
C ASP A 245 -19.50 28.72 6.62
N PRO A 246 -19.05 29.65 5.74
CA PRO A 246 -18.14 30.71 6.14
C PRO A 246 -18.67 31.64 7.24
N GLU A 247 -19.99 31.87 7.27
CA GLU A 247 -20.67 32.79 8.19
C GLU A 247 -21.11 32.08 9.47
N THR A 248 -21.87 30.98 9.34
CA THR A 248 -22.49 30.30 10.50
C THR A 248 -21.56 29.31 11.18
N LYS A 249 -20.50 28.87 10.48
CA LYS A 249 -19.61 27.75 10.88
C LYS A 249 -20.31 26.40 10.99
N GLU A 250 -21.55 26.30 10.51
CA GLU A 250 -22.28 25.03 10.46
C GLU A 250 -21.70 24.12 9.36
N GLU A 251 -21.72 22.82 9.59
CA GLU A 251 -21.28 21.85 8.59
C GLU A 251 -22.32 21.76 7.46
N LEU A 252 -21.88 22.01 6.23
CA LEU A 252 -22.71 21.92 5.03
C LEU A 252 -22.66 20.52 4.41
N PHE A 253 -21.45 19.98 4.24
CA PHE A 253 -21.25 18.61 3.75
C PHE A 253 -19.88 18.08 4.12
N GLN A 254 -19.79 16.75 4.21
CA GLN A 254 -18.53 16.04 4.41
C GLN A 254 -17.92 15.65 3.05
N TYR A 255 -16.60 15.72 2.96
CA TYR A 255 -15.83 15.24 1.81
C TYR A 255 -14.58 14.48 2.28
N TYR A 256 -13.98 13.72 1.38
CA TYR A 256 -12.76 12.96 1.64
C TYR A 256 -11.57 13.55 0.90
N GLN A 257 -10.40 13.46 1.51
CA GLN A 257 -9.14 13.93 0.96
C GLN A 257 -8.00 12.99 1.32
N TYR A 258 -7.13 12.67 0.35
CA TYR A 258 -5.87 11.97 0.60
C TYR A 258 -4.97 12.83 1.50
N ARG A 259 -4.54 12.26 2.62
CA ARG A 259 -3.98 13.04 3.73
C ARG A 259 -3.05 12.19 4.60
N ALA A 260 -2.00 11.66 3.97
CA ALA A 260 -0.90 11.02 4.66
C ALA A 260 -0.09 12.09 5.42
N ALA A 261 0.01 11.95 6.73
CA ALA A 261 0.82 12.82 7.58
C ALA A 261 2.23 12.24 7.70
N MET A 262 3.23 13.01 7.29
CA MET A 262 4.64 12.62 7.33
C MET A 262 5.49 13.70 7.99
N LYS A 263 6.38 13.28 8.87
CA LYS A 263 7.38 14.14 9.53
C LYS A 263 8.79 13.99 8.97
N PHE A 264 8.96 13.07 8.04
CA PHE A 264 10.23 12.69 7.43
C PHE A 264 9.99 12.34 5.96
N PRO A 265 11.03 12.36 5.11
CA PRO A 265 10.91 11.96 3.71
C PRO A 265 10.42 10.52 3.57
N ARG A 266 9.75 10.19 2.47
CA ARG A 266 9.33 8.81 2.18
C ARG A 266 10.56 7.90 2.10
N PRO A 267 10.65 6.80 2.85
CA PRO A 267 11.88 6.02 2.92
C PRO A 267 12.33 5.42 1.57
N GLU A 268 11.37 5.00 0.75
CA GLU A 268 11.60 4.45 -0.58
C GLU A 268 11.98 5.51 -1.64
N SER A 269 11.91 6.79 -1.28
CA SER A 269 12.23 7.96 -2.11
C SER A 269 12.97 9.02 -1.28
N TYR A 270 13.78 8.57 -0.33
CA TYR A 270 14.35 9.44 0.71
C TYR A 270 15.11 10.62 0.13
N ARG A 271 16.02 10.34 -0.81
CA ARG A 271 16.88 11.36 -1.41
C ARG A 271 16.08 12.33 -2.26
N GLU A 272 15.14 11.80 -3.03
CA GLU A 272 14.25 12.57 -3.89
C GLU A 272 13.41 13.57 -3.06
N ASP A 273 12.84 13.11 -1.95
CA ASP A 273 12.05 13.94 -1.04
C ASP A 273 12.92 14.95 -0.26
N MET A 274 14.18 14.61 0.02
CA MET A 274 15.16 15.54 0.62
C MET A 274 15.54 16.68 -0.34
N GLU A 275 15.61 16.43 -1.65
CA GLU A 275 15.82 17.49 -2.64
C GLU A 275 14.64 18.49 -2.68
N MET A 276 13.42 18.00 -2.45
CA MET A 276 12.20 18.83 -2.49
C MET A 276 12.13 19.85 -1.37
N VAL A 277 12.78 19.57 -0.24
CA VAL A 277 12.80 20.47 0.93
C VAL A 277 14.01 21.39 0.96
N LYS A 278 14.93 21.30 -0.01
CA LYS A 278 16.08 22.22 -0.10
C LYS A 278 15.60 23.66 -0.30
N GLY A 279 15.99 24.53 0.62
CA GLY A 279 15.64 25.95 0.63
C GLY A 279 14.41 26.28 1.49
N LEU A 280 13.73 25.29 2.04
CA LEU A 280 12.72 25.50 3.09
C LEU A 280 13.42 25.73 4.42
N ASN A 281 12.94 26.70 5.20
CA ASN A 281 13.66 27.21 6.36
C ASN A 281 13.13 26.65 7.67
N THR A 282 11.84 26.33 7.75
CA THR A 282 11.23 25.80 8.98
C THR A 282 10.91 24.31 8.87
N ASP A 283 10.83 23.63 10.00
CA ASP A 283 10.47 22.20 10.03
C ASP A 283 9.02 22.00 9.58
N GLU A 284 8.11 22.92 9.89
CA GLU A 284 6.71 22.86 9.45
C GLU A 284 6.58 22.91 7.93
N GLU A 285 7.39 23.73 7.24
CA GLU A 285 7.42 23.77 5.78
C GLU A 285 7.87 22.43 5.20
N ARG A 286 8.87 21.79 5.82
CA ARG A 286 9.39 20.48 5.40
C ARG A 286 8.38 19.37 5.63
N GLU A 287 7.77 19.31 6.81
CA GLU A 287 6.71 18.34 7.15
C GLU A 287 5.50 18.49 6.21
N GLN A 288 5.10 19.73 5.91
CA GLN A 288 4.03 20.01 4.96
C GLN A 288 4.37 19.55 3.54
N MET A 289 5.61 19.75 3.09
CA MET A 289 6.10 19.24 1.79
C MET A 289 6.10 17.71 1.75
N TRP A 290 6.70 17.04 2.73
CA TRP A 290 6.71 15.57 2.81
C TRP A 290 5.32 14.98 2.89
N SER A 291 4.40 15.61 3.64
CA SER A 291 3.01 15.18 3.72
C SER A 291 2.27 15.36 2.39
N ASN A 292 2.57 16.41 1.60
CA ASN A 292 2.02 16.57 0.25
C ASN A 292 2.54 15.48 -0.70
N LEU A 293 3.84 15.15 -0.65
CA LEU A 293 4.46 14.10 -1.45
C LEU A 293 3.89 12.72 -1.11
N ALA A 294 3.77 12.40 0.18
CA ALA A 294 3.19 11.14 0.64
C ALA A 294 1.69 11.04 0.36
N SER A 295 0.95 12.15 0.47
CA SER A 295 -0.47 12.18 0.08
C SER A 295 -0.63 12.01 -1.43
N ALA A 296 0.30 12.52 -2.25
CA ALA A 296 0.31 12.25 -3.68
C ALA A 296 0.52 10.76 -3.97
N ALA A 297 1.44 10.10 -3.27
CA ALA A 297 1.62 8.65 -3.37
C ALA A 297 0.39 7.86 -2.86
N GLU A 298 -0.32 8.36 -1.84
CA GLU A 298 -1.61 7.80 -1.40
C GLU A 298 -2.68 7.88 -2.50
N THR A 299 -2.58 8.80 -3.45
CA THR A 299 -3.55 8.90 -4.55
C THR A 299 -3.36 7.83 -5.63
N GLY A 300 -2.18 7.21 -5.71
CA GLY A 300 -1.75 6.40 -6.86
C GLY A 300 -1.27 7.22 -8.08
N TRP A 301 -1.23 8.55 -7.98
CA TRP A 301 -0.81 9.49 -9.03
C TRP A 301 0.42 10.31 -8.60
N ASP A 302 1.47 9.63 -8.13
CA ASP A 302 2.78 10.19 -7.80
C ASP A 302 3.74 10.16 -9.01
N PHE A 303 3.98 11.26 -9.73
CA PHE A 303 3.41 12.59 -9.55
C PHE A 303 2.70 13.09 -10.80
N SER A 304 1.81 14.06 -10.60
CA SER A 304 0.95 14.63 -11.65
C SER A 304 0.80 16.13 -11.43
N THR A 305 0.76 16.90 -12.52
CA THR A 305 0.45 18.34 -12.51
C THR A 305 -0.90 18.64 -11.86
N ARG A 306 -1.81 17.66 -11.79
CA ARG A 306 -3.06 17.71 -11.02
C ARG A 306 -2.85 18.20 -9.59
N TRP A 307 -1.72 17.85 -8.97
CA TRP A 307 -1.43 18.14 -7.57
C TRP A 307 -0.60 19.41 -7.36
N PHE A 308 -0.18 20.08 -8.44
CA PHE A 308 0.70 21.25 -8.39
C PHE A 308 -0.15 22.54 -8.43
N ALA A 309 0.48 23.69 -8.19
CA ALA A 309 -0.19 24.97 -8.39
C ALA A 309 -0.72 25.07 -9.83
N GLN A 310 -1.98 25.48 -9.97
CA GLN A 310 -2.64 25.68 -11.27
C GLN A 310 -2.57 27.14 -11.75
N GLU A 311 -2.08 28.04 -10.91
CA GLU A 311 -2.00 29.47 -11.16
C GLU A 311 -0.78 30.07 -10.47
N GLY A 312 -0.38 31.27 -10.90
CA GLY A 312 0.74 32.02 -10.32
C GLY A 312 2.12 31.61 -10.84
N PRO A 313 3.19 32.21 -10.28
CA PRO A 313 4.55 32.05 -10.81
C PRO A 313 5.13 30.62 -10.73
N SER A 314 4.60 29.79 -9.83
CA SER A 314 5.02 28.39 -9.64
C SER A 314 4.07 27.38 -10.29
N MET A 315 3.20 27.82 -11.20
CA MET A 315 2.24 26.96 -11.90
C MET A 315 2.94 25.76 -12.55
N HIS A 316 2.41 24.56 -12.29
CA HIS A 316 2.92 23.27 -12.76
C HIS A 316 4.36 22.93 -12.34
N ASP A 317 4.99 23.72 -11.48
CA ASP A 317 6.28 23.39 -10.91
C ASP A 317 6.11 22.28 -9.85
N PHE A 318 6.98 21.27 -9.86
CA PHE A 318 6.88 20.14 -8.92
C PHE A 318 6.99 20.59 -7.46
N LYS A 319 7.79 21.62 -7.14
CA LYS A 319 7.91 22.19 -5.78
C LYS A 319 6.65 22.87 -5.30
N SER A 320 5.68 23.12 -6.19
CA SER A 320 4.38 23.67 -5.83
C SER A 320 3.33 22.61 -5.46
N ILE A 321 3.74 21.34 -5.30
CA ILE A 321 2.84 20.25 -4.92
C ILE A 321 2.05 20.57 -3.64
N ARG A 322 0.73 20.41 -3.71
CA ARG A 322 -0.26 20.85 -2.73
C ARG A 322 -1.43 19.87 -2.60
N THR A 323 -1.16 18.58 -2.67
CA THR A 323 -2.15 17.50 -2.58
C THR A 323 -3.10 17.65 -1.39
N LEU A 324 -2.59 18.09 -0.23
CA LEU A 324 -3.34 18.34 1.00
C LEU A 324 -4.34 19.52 0.92
N SER A 325 -4.32 20.26 -0.18
CA SER A 325 -5.22 21.40 -0.44
C SER A 325 -6.18 21.14 -1.59
N ILE A 326 -6.27 19.90 -2.10
CA ILE A 326 -7.13 19.53 -3.23
C ILE A 326 -8.14 18.48 -2.76
N VAL A 327 -9.43 18.70 -3.06
CA VAL A 327 -10.49 17.70 -2.85
C VAL A 327 -10.58 16.82 -4.09
N PRO A 328 -10.20 15.55 -4.03
CA PRO A 328 -10.06 14.71 -5.22
C PRO A 328 -11.39 14.00 -5.56
N VAL A 329 -11.88 14.22 -6.79
CA VAL A 329 -13.19 13.69 -7.25
C VAL A 329 -13.24 12.16 -7.27
N ASP A 330 -12.13 11.52 -7.65
CA ASP A 330 -11.94 10.07 -7.66
C ASP A 330 -12.10 9.46 -6.26
N LEU A 331 -11.42 10.00 -5.24
CA LEU A 331 -11.58 9.50 -3.86
C LEU A 331 -13.04 9.59 -3.40
N ASN A 332 -13.70 10.73 -3.64
CA ASN A 332 -15.09 10.91 -3.21
C ASN A 332 -16.04 9.98 -3.98
N ALA A 333 -15.75 9.68 -5.26
CA ALA A 333 -16.47 8.66 -6.01
C ALA A 333 -16.25 7.24 -5.45
N PHE A 334 -15.01 6.89 -5.09
CA PHE A 334 -14.70 5.60 -4.42
C PHE A 334 -15.42 5.48 -3.07
N MET A 335 -15.39 6.52 -2.24
CA MET A 335 -16.11 6.50 -0.97
C MET A 335 -17.63 6.38 -1.17
N CYS A 336 -18.19 7.06 -2.17
CA CYS A 336 -19.61 6.94 -2.51
C CYS A 336 -19.98 5.50 -2.89
N ILE A 337 -19.22 4.85 -3.78
CA ILE A 337 -19.52 3.46 -4.17
C ILE A 337 -19.30 2.49 -3.00
N ASN A 338 -18.29 2.71 -2.16
CA ASN A 338 -18.03 1.90 -0.97
C ASN A 338 -19.22 1.95 0.00
N MET A 339 -19.73 3.14 0.31
CA MET A 339 -20.89 3.31 1.18
C MET A 339 -22.16 2.66 0.60
N ARG A 340 -22.37 2.76 -0.73
CA ARG A 340 -23.51 2.12 -1.40
C ARG A 340 -23.43 0.59 -1.33
N ILE A 341 -22.26 0.01 -1.64
CA ILE A 341 -22.05 -1.44 -1.58
C ILE A 341 -22.22 -1.94 -0.14
N LEU A 342 -21.60 -1.26 0.84
CA LEU A 342 -21.73 -1.60 2.25
C LEU A 342 -23.19 -1.59 2.68
N ALA A 343 -23.94 -0.53 2.37
CA ALA A 343 -25.37 -0.46 2.67
C ALA A 343 -26.15 -1.64 2.09
N SER A 344 -25.91 -2.00 0.82
CA SER A 344 -26.53 -3.19 0.21
C SER A 344 -26.14 -4.49 0.91
N PHE A 345 -24.87 -4.68 1.29
CA PHE A 345 -24.45 -5.85 2.05
C PHE A 345 -25.12 -5.93 3.43
N TYR A 346 -25.28 -4.82 4.14
CA TYR A 346 -26.01 -4.80 5.41
C TYR A 346 -27.52 -5.05 5.23
N GLU A 347 -28.15 -4.56 4.16
CA GLU A 347 -29.56 -4.85 3.88
C GLU A 347 -29.83 -6.33 3.60
N ILE A 348 -28.93 -6.97 2.85
CA ILE A 348 -29.05 -8.38 2.45
C ILE A 348 -28.62 -9.31 3.59
N PHE A 349 -27.51 -9.00 4.26
CA PHE A 349 -26.84 -9.93 5.18
C PHE A 349 -26.80 -9.45 6.65
N GLY A 350 -26.94 -8.15 6.90
CA GLY A 350 -26.89 -7.55 8.24
C GLY A 350 -28.09 -7.87 9.13
N LYS A 351 -29.20 -8.40 8.58
CA LYS A 351 -30.37 -8.83 9.37
C LYS A 351 -30.08 -9.99 10.33
N ASN A 352 -28.98 -10.73 10.14
CA ASN A 352 -28.56 -11.79 11.06
C ASN A 352 -27.71 -11.29 12.24
N TYR A 353 -27.18 -10.07 12.20
CA TYR A 353 -26.37 -9.51 13.29
C TYR A 353 -27.20 -8.89 14.43
N PHE A 354 -28.47 -8.53 14.17
CA PHE A 354 -29.38 -7.99 15.19
C PHE A 354 -29.86 -9.04 16.22
N PHE A 355 -29.64 -10.34 15.97
CA PHE A 355 -30.04 -11.43 16.88
C PHE A 355 -28.93 -11.91 17.82
N LEU A 356 -27.73 -11.33 17.77
CA LEU A 356 -26.58 -11.73 18.60
C LEU A 356 -26.15 -10.68 19.63
N ILE A 357 -26.89 -9.57 19.78
CA ILE A 357 -26.68 -8.56 20.84
C ILE A 357 -28.01 -8.17 21.49
N LEU A 358 -28.75 -9.18 21.96
CA LEU A 358 -29.77 -9.11 23.01
C LEU A 358 -29.63 -10.37 23.86
#